data_AF-A0A7W7Y891-F1
#
_entry.id   AF-A0A7W7Y891-F1
#
_cell.length_a   1.000
_cell.length_b   1.000
_cell.length_c   1.000
_cell.angle_alpha   90.00
_cell.angle_beta   90.00
_cell.angle_gamma   90.00
#
_symmetry.space_group_name_H-M   'P 1'
#
loop_
_entity.id
_entity.type
_entity.pdbx_description
1 polymer ?
#
loop_
_entity_poly.entity_id
_entity_poly.type
_entity_poly.pdbx_seq_one_letter_code
_entity_poly.pdbx_strand_id
1 'polypeptide(L)'
;MKQAFLSMLGCITATALLASDHIDGPVTTKHGVSDLTDFYAFPSPSSPGKWTLVLNLYPLAWRESHFSSKVEYSFILREAEMVPDGANKLKVRINKAGEKTITCRFFTPHEHASHTATCDAGNGMKRTVALDVIDTRPDSSGLLFFHGHRSDPFFFNASWAGSLLDAGKISPPVKSNTISRMNVLSLVVELDLNALFGKKAGLLALAARCVSVDETSGQRRQMDRIGRPEVTNIILHGHKGEPELRDAYNRESPFPPRGKIVAAYRERMIRNFAFYDMSDGKADWSDEQRATYARLMMDDYLLINASKPSSSAQRRGYFSIETDVLNGIRSTAAGGRTLTDDFMDQLYTYMINRNHGSPIGDGVNAPCRAVSDTFPYLAEPDTSLLGWMKAKVGRLATGSR
;
A
#
# COMPACT_ATOMS: atom_id res chain seq x y z
N MET A 1 -6.31 43.48 -32.01
CA MET A 1 -6.41 43.23 -30.54
C MET A 1 -6.86 41.80 -30.30
N LYS A 2 -5.90 40.87 -30.21
CA LYS A 2 -6.03 39.49 -29.69
C LYS A 2 -4.66 38.80 -29.84
N GLN A 3 -3.66 39.42 -29.22
CA GLN A 3 -2.33 38.86 -28.95
C GLN A 3 -2.06 39.25 -27.50
N ALA A 4 -2.23 38.30 -26.59
CA ALA A 4 -1.77 38.28 -25.19
C ALA A 4 -2.72 37.37 -24.41
N PHE A 5 -2.48 36.06 -24.44
CA PHE A 5 -2.86 35.07 -23.41
C PHE A 5 -2.42 33.68 -23.89
N LEU A 6 -1.13 33.51 -24.20
CA LEU A 6 -0.55 32.18 -24.45
C LEU A 6 0.95 32.20 -24.14
N SER A 7 1.28 32.54 -22.89
CA SER A 7 2.65 32.48 -22.38
C SER A 7 2.65 32.31 -20.86
N MET A 8 1.99 31.26 -20.39
CA MET A 8 2.20 30.72 -19.05
C MET A 8 1.86 29.21 -19.01
N LEU A 9 2.26 28.48 -20.07
CA LEU A 9 2.42 27.03 -20.01
C LEU A 9 3.90 26.74 -19.76
N GLY A 10 4.39 27.22 -18.60
CA GLY A 10 5.67 26.78 -18.08
C GLY A 10 5.56 25.30 -17.75
N CYS A 11 6.58 24.54 -18.15
CA CYS A 11 6.75 23.11 -17.93
C CYS A 11 6.14 22.62 -16.60
N ILE A 12 4.89 22.17 -16.65
CA ILE A 12 4.41 21.17 -15.69
C ILE A 12 4.94 19.87 -16.28
N THR A 13 6.15 19.49 -15.87
CA THR A 13 6.51 18.08 -15.89
C THR A 13 5.35 17.36 -15.23
N ALA A 14 4.84 16.31 -15.89
CA ALA A 14 3.91 15.39 -15.28
C ALA A 14 4.67 14.65 -14.17
N THR A 15 4.94 15.33 -13.06
CA THR A 15 5.33 14.70 -11.82
C THR A 15 4.07 14.03 -11.30
N ALA A 16 4.01 12.72 -11.52
CA ALA A 16 3.06 11.79 -10.92
C ALA A 16 3.28 11.73 -9.39
N LEU A 17 3.10 12.87 -8.70
CA LEU A 17 3.28 13.05 -7.27
C LEU A 17 1.95 13.43 -6.61
N LEU A 18 0.88 12.70 -6.94
CA LEU A 18 -0.33 12.60 -6.13
C LEU A 18 -0.35 11.17 -5.59
N ALA A 19 -0.06 11.01 -4.29
CA ALA A 19 0.60 9.84 -3.70
C ALA A 19 -0.30 8.66 -3.27
N SER A 20 0.35 7.65 -2.67
CA SER A 20 -0.07 6.32 -2.21
C SER A 20 -0.19 5.31 -3.35
N ASP A 21 0.94 4.81 -3.87
CA ASP A 21 1.07 3.76 -4.92
C ASP A 21 0.17 3.94 -6.18
N HIS A 22 -0.40 5.15 -6.32
CA HIS A 22 -1.35 5.56 -7.35
C HIS A 22 -0.66 5.82 -8.68
N ILE A 23 -1.28 5.46 -9.81
CA ILE A 23 -0.76 5.70 -11.17
C ILE A 23 0.64 5.08 -11.34
N ASP A 24 0.73 3.84 -10.93
CA ASP A 24 1.89 3.00 -11.08
C ASP A 24 1.96 2.30 -12.44
N GLY A 25 1.19 2.77 -13.42
CA GLY A 25 1.38 2.37 -14.81
C GLY A 25 0.20 2.72 -15.72
N PRO A 26 0.34 2.52 -17.04
CA PRO A 26 -0.73 2.73 -18.00
C PRO A 26 -2.07 2.05 -17.65
N VAL A 27 -2.06 0.90 -16.98
CA VAL A 27 -3.28 0.19 -16.59
C VAL A 27 -4.04 0.92 -15.49
N THR A 28 -3.38 1.23 -14.37
CA THR A 28 -3.98 1.90 -13.20
C THR A 28 -4.37 3.35 -13.51
N THR A 29 -3.61 4.02 -14.40
CA THR A 29 -3.99 5.35 -14.94
C THR A 29 -5.36 5.34 -15.63
N LYS A 30 -5.65 4.29 -16.42
CA LYS A 30 -6.86 4.21 -17.26
C LYS A 30 -8.06 3.63 -16.52
N HIS A 31 -7.82 2.88 -15.45
CA HIS A 31 -8.83 2.10 -14.76
C HIS A 31 -8.71 2.30 -13.24
N GLY A 32 -9.37 3.34 -12.71
CA GLY A 32 -9.35 3.63 -11.27
C GLY A 32 -9.91 2.49 -10.40
N VAL A 33 -10.76 1.64 -10.96
CA VAL A 33 -11.25 0.42 -10.29
C VAL A 33 -10.16 -0.61 -10.00
N SER A 34 -9.02 -0.57 -10.70
CA SER A 34 -7.88 -1.48 -10.47
C SER A 34 -6.70 -0.83 -9.77
N ASP A 35 -6.77 0.47 -9.50
CA ASP A 35 -5.68 1.28 -8.97
C ASP A 35 -5.66 1.17 -7.44
N LEU A 36 -4.82 0.25 -6.93
CA LEU A 36 -4.63 0.04 -5.50
C LEU A 36 -3.71 1.14 -4.99
N THR A 37 -4.07 1.72 -3.85
CA THR A 37 -3.32 2.85 -3.32
C THR A 37 -2.56 2.50 -2.06
N ASP A 38 -3.16 1.67 -1.20
CA ASP A 38 -2.52 1.35 0.05
C ASP A 38 -2.95 0.05 0.71
N PHE A 39 -2.06 -0.53 1.52
CA PHE A 39 -2.31 -1.72 2.29
C PHE A 39 -1.85 -1.60 3.75
N TYR A 40 -2.77 -1.95 4.66
CA TYR A 40 -2.54 -1.93 6.10
C TYR A 40 -2.88 -3.29 6.70
N ALA A 41 -2.12 -3.68 7.72
CA ALA A 41 -2.36 -4.88 8.48
C ALA A 41 -1.97 -4.62 9.94
N PHE A 42 -2.96 -4.60 10.83
CA PHE A 42 -2.73 -4.28 12.24
C PHE A 42 -3.67 -5.07 13.15
N PRO A 43 -3.27 -5.37 14.39
CA PRO A 43 -4.17 -5.97 15.38
C PRO A 43 -5.37 -5.07 15.64
N SER A 44 -6.56 -5.66 15.71
CA SER A 44 -7.79 -4.92 15.88
C SER A 44 -7.78 -4.11 17.20
N PRO A 45 -8.03 -2.79 17.16
CA PRO A 45 -8.15 -1.95 18.35
C PRO A 45 -9.32 -2.36 19.26
N SER A 46 -10.43 -2.84 18.68
CA SER A 46 -11.66 -3.15 19.42
C SER A 46 -11.89 -4.63 19.70
N SER A 47 -11.16 -5.53 19.02
CA SER A 47 -11.31 -6.99 19.14
C SER A 47 -9.97 -7.68 19.43
N PRO A 48 -9.59 -7.86 20.71
CA PRO A 48 -8.35 -8.56 21.07
C PRO A 48 -8.22 -9.94 20.42
N GLY A 49 -7.03 -10.25 19.90
CA GLY A 49 -6.76 -11.51 19.19
C GLY A 49 -7.14 -11.52 17.71
N LYS A 50 -7.89 -10.52 17.23
CA LYS A 50 -8.18 -10.35 15.79
C LYS A 50 -7.21 -9.39 15.12
N TRP A 51 -7.17 -9.50 13.80
CA TRP A 51 -6.41 -8.61 12.92
C TRP A 51 -7.33 -7.93 11.94
N THR A 52 -6.99 -6.69 11.61
CA THR A 52 -7.64 -5.85 10.60
C THR A 52 -6.72 -5.72 9.40
N LEU A 53 -7.25 -6.01 8.22
CA LEU A 53 -6.63 -5.78 6.93
C LEU A 53 -7.41 -4.68 6.21
N VAL A 54 -6.72 -3.65 5.72
CA VAL A 54 -7.32 -2.55 4.95
C VAL A 54 -6.63 -2.48 3.60
N LEU A 55 -7.40 -2.54 2.51
CA LEU A 55 -6.95 -2.27 1.16
C LEU A 55 -7.65 -1.00 0.66
N ASN A 56 -6.87 0.03 0.37
CA ASN A 56 -7.36 1.25 -0.26
C ASN A 56 -7.10 1.20 -1.76
N LEU A 57 -8.00 1.84 -2.52
CA LEU A 57 -7.97 1.89 -3.96
C LEU A 57 -8.76 3.09 -4.46
N TYR A 58 -8.72 3.33 -5.76
CA TYR A 58 -9.51 4.37 -6.44
C TYR A 58 -9.33 5.73 -5.74
N PRO A 59 -8.13 6.32 -5.79
CA PRO A 59 -7.84 7.58 -5.12
C PRO A 59 -8.66 8.72 -5.70
N LEU A 60 -8.72 9.81 -4.95
CA LEU A 60 -9.60 10.94 -5.26
C LEU A 60 -11.05 10.49 -5.36
N ALA A 61 -11.46 9.50 -4.56
CA ALA A 61 -12.79 8.91 -4.60
C ALA A 61 -13.86 9.97 -4.35
N TRP A 62 -14.97 9.85 -5.06
CA TRP A 62 -16.15 10.69 -4.85
C TRP A 62 -17.41 9.88 -5.17
N ARG A 63 -18.57 10.51 -5.17
CA ARG A 63 -19.89 9.88 -5.41
C ARG A 63 -19.95 8.93 -6.61
N GLU A 64 -19.14 9.16 -7.64
CA GLU A 64 -19.13 8.40 -8.90
C GLU A 64 -18.04 7.33 -8.93
N SER A 65 -17.16 7.29 -7.93
CA SER A 65 -16.27 6.14 -7.71
C SER A 65 -17.08 4.93 -7.31
N HIS A 66 -16.72 3.79 -7.89
CA HIS A 66 -17.43 2.54 -7.70
C HIS A 66 -16.46 1.36 -7.70
N PHE A 67 -16.95 0.24 -7.18
CA PHE A 67 -16.34 -1.06 -7.40
C PHE A 67 -16.96 -1.73 -8.63
N SER A 68 -16.18 -2.53 -9.34
CA SER A 68 -16.62 -3.23 -10.55
C SER A 68 -16.90 -4.71 -10.28
N SER A 69 -17.99 -5.25 -10.83
CA SER A 69 -18.24 -6.70 -10.82
C SER A 69 -17.18 -7.50 -11.60
N LYS A 70 -16.43 -6.82 -12.47
CA LYS A 70 -15.38 -7.40 -13.32
C LYS A 70 -14.01 -7.40 -12.66
N VAL A 71 -13.90 -6.95 -11.41
CA VAL A 71 -12.64 -6.92 -10.66
C VAL A 71 -12.83 -7.64 -9.33
N GLU A 72 -11.95 -8.61 -9.08
CA GLU A 72 -11.82 -9.26 -7.78
C GLU A 72 -10.63 -8.67 -7.03
N TYR A 73 -10.81 -8.41 -5.74
CA TYR A 73 -9.74 -7.94 -4.86
C TYR A 73 -9.43 -9.05 -3.87
N SER A 74 -8.16 -9.30 -3.60
CA SER A 74 -7.75 -10.41 -2.75
C SER A 74 -6.66 -10.00 -1.78
N PHE A 75 -6.85 -10.33 -0.51
CA PHE A 75 -5.79 -10.38 0.48
C PHE A 75 -5.14 -11.77 0.43
N ILE A 76 -3.81 -11.83 0.31
CA ILE A 76 -3.04 -13.06 0.22
C ILE A 76 -2.16 -13.16 1.46
N LEU A 77 -2.27 -14.27 2.18
CA LEU A 77 -1.51 -14.55 3.38
C LEU A 77 -0.73 -15.85 3.21
N ARG A 78 0.57 -15.80 3.47
CA ARG A 78 1.45 -16.98 3.48
C ARG A 78 2.19 -17.08 4.80
N GLU A 79 2.38 -18.31 5.28
CA GLU A 79 3.26 -18.55 6.42
C GLU A 79 4.70 -18.19 6.05
N ALA A 80 5.44 -17.65 7.01
CA ALA A 80 6.80 -17.22 6.82
C ALA A 80 7.69 -17.64 8.00
N GLU A 81 8.99 -17.73 7.77
CA GLU A 81 9.97 -18.07 8.80
C GLU A 81 11.24 -17.23 8.65
N MET A 82 11.80 -16.75 9.76
CA MET A 82 13.13 -16.16 9.79
C MET A 82 14.18 -17.28 9.83
N VAL A 83 14.99 -17.40 8.79
CA VAL A 83 15.99 -18.46 8.65
C VAL A 83 17.39 -17.87 8.46
N PRO A 84 18.46 -18.60 8.84
CA PRO A 84 19.83 -18.19 8.56
C PRO A 84 20.08 -17.94 7.06
N ASP A 85 20.90 -16.93 6.74
CA ASP A 85 21.36 -16.59 5.39
C ASP A 85 22.89 -16.39 5.33
N GLY A 86 23.62 -17.38 5.86
CA GLY A 86 25.07 -17.31 6.05
C GLY A 86 25.46 -16.90 7.47
N ALA A 87 26.72 -16.50 7.66
CA ALA A 87 27.23 -16.11 8.98
C ALA A 87 26.61 -14.77 9.42
N ASN A 88 25.94 -14.77 10.59
CA ASN A 88 25.34 -13.59 11.22
C ASN A 88 24.26 -12.85 10.39
N LYS A 89 23.68 -13.50 9.37
CA LYS A 89 22.62 -12.93 8.52
C LYS A 89 21.34 -13.75 8.64
N LEU A 90 20.20 -13.08 8.51
CA LEU A 90 18.89 -13.70 8.44
C LEU A 90 18.19 -13.32 7.14
N LYS A 91 17.26 -14.17 6.72
CA LYS A 91 16.28 -13.86 5.67
C LYS A 91 14.91 -14.38 6.05
N VAL A 92 13.90 -13.93 5.34
CA VAL A 92 12.56 -14.50 5.43
C VAL A 92 12.38 -15.55 4.34
N ARG A 93 11.92 -16.73 4.75
CA ARG A 93 11.49 -17.80 3.85
C ARG A 93 9.97 -17.87 3.86
N ILE A 94 9.36 -17.74 2.68
CA ILE A 94 7.92 -17.87 2.50
C ILE A 94 7.55 -19.33 2.24
N ASN A 95 6.61 -19.86 3.02
CA ASN A 95 5.99 -21.14 2.76
C ASN A 95 4.82 -20.96 1.78
N LYS A 96 4.94 -21.58 0.60
CA LYS A 96 3.88 -21.54 -0.42
C LYS A 96 2.76 -22.53 -0.12
N ALA A 97 3.05 -23.61 0.60
CA ALA A 97 2.04 -24.54 1.04
C ALA A 97 1.19 -23.86 2.14
N GLY A 98 -0.13 -23.92 2.01
CA GLY A 98 -1.03 -23.32 2.99
C GLY A 98 -1.31 -21.83 2.80
N GLU A 99 -1.09 -21.27 1.61
CA GLU A 99 -1.59 -19.93 1.26
C GLU A 99 -3.09 -19.82 1.58
N LYS A 100 -3.46 -18.72 2.24
CA LYS A 100 -4.84 -18.33 2.47
C LYS A 100 -5.14 -17.08 1.65
N THR A 101 -6.27 -17.10 0.96
CA THR A 101 -6.74 -15.97 0.17
C THR A 101 -8.13 -15.57 0.65
N ILE A 102 -8.32 -14.29 0.92
CA ILE A 102 -9.64 -13.70 1.18
C ILE A 102 -10.00 -12.90 -0.06
N THR A 103 -10.99 -13.35 -0.82
CA THR A 103 -11.39 -12.70 -2.08
C THR A 103 -12.72 -11.99 -1.93
N CYS A 104 -12.72 -10.71 -2.28
CA CYS A 104 -13.89 -9.85 -2.28
C CYS A 104 -14.41 -9.67 -3.71
N ARG A 105 -15.70 -9.96 -3.90
CA ARG A 105 -16.41 -9.88 -5.19
C ARG A 105 -17.61 -8.96 -5.08
N PHE A 106 -17.88 -8.23 -6.14
CA PHE A 106 -18.89 -7.18 -6.18
C PHE A 106 -20.06 -7.59 -7.04
N PHE A 107 -21.26 -7.40 -6.50
CA PHE A 107 -22.49 -7.44 -7.26
C PHE A 107 -22.93 -5.99 -7.47
N THR A 108 -22.65 -5.50 -8.67
CA THR A 108 -22.85 -4.12 -9.07
C THR A 108 -23.98 -4.04 -10.09
N PRO A 109 -25.20 -3.60 -9.71
CA PRO A 109 -26.24 -3.25 -10.65
C PRO A 109 -25.80 -2.10 -11.56
N HIS A 110 -26.37 -2.01 -12.76
CA HIS A 110 -25.97 -1.06 -13.82
C HIS A 110 -25.93 0.41 -13.40
N GLU A 111 -26.74 0.83 -12.41
CA GLU A 111 -26.82 2.23 -11.98
C GLU A 111 -25.76 2.63 -10.95
N HIS A 112 -24.91 1.69 -10.52
CA HIS A 112 -23.85 1.88 -9.54
C HIS A 112 -24.27 2.45 -8.15
N ALA A 113 -25.58 2.61 -7.91
CA ALA A 113 -26.12 3.28 -6.73
C ALA A 113 -26.37 2.35 -5.53
N SER A 114 -26.43 1.02 -5.75
CA SER A 114 -26.55 0.03 -4.68
C SER A 114 -25.62 -1.15 -4.96
N HIS A 115 -24.49 -1.21 -4.25
CA HIS A 115 -23.57 -2.35 -4.36
C HIS A 115 -23.68 -3.23 -3.14
N THR A 116 -23.62 -4.53 -3.37
CA THR A 116 -23.22 -5.47 -2.32
C THR A 116 -21.89 -6.10 -2.72
N ALA A 117 -21.08 -6.40 -1.73
CA ALA A 117 -19.90 -7.19 -1.93
C ALA A 117 -19.86 -8.34 -0.94
N THR A 118 -19.21 -9.41 -1.36
CA THR A 118 -18.97 -10.58 -0.53
C THR A 118 -17.48 -10.83 -0.47
N CYS A 119 -16.91 -10.81 0.74
CA CYS A 119 -15.57 -11.34 0.98
C CYS A 119 -15.68 -12.77 1.50
N ASP A 120 -14.87 -13.66 0.93
CA ASP A 120 -14.88 -15.09 1.19
C ASP A 120 -13.44 -15.58 1.39
N ALA A 121 -13.16 -16.20 2.53
CA ALA A 121 -11.85 -16.75 2.87
C ALA A 121 -11.69 -18.24 2.50
N GLY A 122 -12.70 -18.86 1.88
CA GLY A 122 -12.65 -20.23 1.37
C GLY A 122 -12.74 -21.33 2.44
N ASN A 123 -12.99 -20.98 3.70
CA ASN A 123 -13.11 -21.91 4.84
C ASN A 123 -14.44 -21.73 5.60
N GLY A 124 -15.45 -21.12 4.98
CA GLY A 124 -16.74 -20.78 5.60
C GLY A 124 -16.79 -19.38 6.22
N MET A 125 -15.64 -18.71 6.41
CA MET A 125 -15.61 -17.28 6.76
C MET A 125 -16.00 -16.45 5.53
N LYS A 126 -17.27 -16.06 5.49
CA LYS A 126 -17.86 -15.33 4.38
C LYS A 126 -18.85 -14.31 4.88
N ARG A 127 -18.74 -13.08 4.39
CA ARG A 127 -19.67 -12.00 4.75
C ARG A 127 -20.04 -11.16 3.55
N THR A 128 -21.32 -10.85 3.45
CA THR A 128 -21.89 -9.95 2.44
C THR A 128 -22.37 -8.67 3.10
N VAL A 129 -21.96 -7.52 2.58
CA VAL A 129 -22.40 -6.21 3.08
C VAL A 129 -22.75 -5.28 1.93
N ALA A 130 -23.67 -4.36 2.16
CA ALA A 130 -23.98 -3.28 1.25
C ALA A 130 -22.93 -2.15 1.34
N LEU A 131 -22.81 -1.35 0.27
CA LEU A 131 -21.91 -0.20 0.20
C LEU A 131 -22.13 0.75 1.38
N ASP A 132 -21.03 1.18 2.00
CA ASP A 132 -20.98 2.10 3.15
C ASP A 132 -21.70 1.61 4.42
N VAL A 133 -22.30 0.42 4.42
CA VAL A 133 -22.97 -0.14 5.60
C VAL A 133 -21.93 -0.69 6.57
N ILE A 134 -21.89 -0.11 7.78
CA ILE A 134 -21.11 -0.62 8.91
C ILE A 134 -21.97 -1.62 9.67
N ASP A 135 -21.74 -2.92 9.44
CA ASP A 135 -22.36 -3.99 10.21
C ASP A 135 -21.31 -4.67 11.11
N THR A 136 -21.40 -4.40 12.41
CA THR A 136 -20.52 -5.00 13.43
C THR A 136 -21.19 -6.15 14.19
N ARG A 137 -22.42 -6.53 13.81
CA ARG A 137 -23.11 -7.64 14.46
C ARG A 137 -22.31 -8.93 14.22
N PRO A 138 -22.04 -9.70 15.29
CA PRO A 138 -21.45 -11.02 15.15
C PRO A 138 -22.36 -11.90 14.30
N ASP A 139 -21.76 -12.63 13.38
CA ASP A 139 -22.40 -13.74 12.68
C ASP A 139 -21.57 -15.02 12.87
N SER A 140 -22.04 -16.14 12.35
CA SER A 140 -21.31 -17.41 12.42
C SER A 140 -20.04 -17.44 11.56
N SER A 141 -19.81 -16.45 10.71
CA SER A 141 -18.63 -16.40 9.83
C SER A 141 -17.36 -15.99 10.57
N GLY A 142 -17.49 -15.25 11.68
CA GLY A 142 -16.35 -14.72 12.43
C GLY A 142 -15.56 -13.62 11.70
N LEU A 143 -16.06 -13.14 10.56
CA LEU A 143 -15.46 -12.12 9.71
C LEU A 143 -16.28 -10.82 9.79
N LEU A 144 -15.63 -9.68 10.02
CA LEU A 144 -16.23 -8.37 9.73
C LEU A 144 -15.76 -7.92 8.36
N PHE A 145 -16.65 -7.28 7.60
CA PHE A 145 -16.35 -6.75 6.28
C PHE A 145 -17.02 -5.39 6.09
N PHE A 146 -16.27 -4.45 5.53
CA PHE A 146 -16.76 -3.16 5.08
C PHE A 146 -16.17 -2.86 3.70
N HIS A 147 -16.98 -2.28 2.82
CA HIS A 147 -16.50 -1.60 1.61
C HIS A 147 -17.23 -0.27 1.43
N GLY A 148 -16.50 0.75 1.00
CA GLY A 148 -17.09 2.08 0.87
C GLY A 148 -16.10 3.21 0.82
N HIS A 149 -16.63 4.43 0.80
CA HIS A 149 -15.84 5.66 0.75
C HIS A 149 -15.29 6.00 2.13
N ARG A 150 -13.99 6.31 2.17
CA ARG A 150 -13.33 6.79 3.40
C ARG A 150 -12.40 7.94 3.09
N SER A 151 -12.15 8.77 4.09
CA SER A 151 -11.04 9.72 4.00
C SER A 151 -9.76 8.92 3.84
N ASP A 152 -8.90 9.36 2.93
CA ASP A 152 -7.64 8.69 2.71
C ASP A 152 -6.76 8.80 3.97
N PRO A 153 -6.38 7.67 4.61
CA PRO A 153 -5.52 7.67 5.77
C PRO A 153 -4.05 7.92 5.40
N PHE A 154 -3.66 7.84 4.13
CA PHE A 154 -2.30 8.18 3.72
C PHE A 154 -1.99 9.64 4.02
N PHE A 155 -0.74 9.94 4.31
CA PHE A 155 -0.28 11.28 4.57
C PHE A 155 1.14 11.46 4.09
N PHE A 156 1.36 12.58 3.40
CA PHE A 156 2.57 12.83 2.66
C PHE A 156 2.62 14.26 2.15
N ASN A 157 3.82 14.81 2.05
CA ASN A 157 4.10 16.08 1.41
C ASN A 157 4.76 15.87 0.04
N ALA A 158 3.94 15.86 -1.00
CA ALA A 158 4.40 15.70 -2.39
C ALA A 158 5.38 16.77 -2.86
N SER A 159 5.26 18.01 -2.35
CA SER A 159 6.18 19.09 -2.73
C SER A 159 7.58 18.89 -2.15
N TRP A 160 7.65 18.35 -0.94
CA TRP A 160 8.91 17.98 -0.29
C TRP A 160 9.57 16.82 -1.04
N ALA A 161 8.80 15.77 -1.36
CA ALA A 161 9.31 14.62 -2.09
C ALA A 161 9.73 14.95 -3.53
N GLY A 162 8.98 15.82 -4.21
CA GLY A 162 9.36 16.35 -5.51
C GLY A 162 10.68 17.11 -5.45
N SER A 163 10.90 17.90 -4.40
CA SER A 163 12.19 18.59 -4.20
C SER A 163 13.34 17.60 -4.01
N LEU A 164 13.11 16.51 -3.27
CA LEU A 164 14.11 15.45 -3.12
C LEU A 164 14.40 14.76 -4.45
N LEU A 165 13.38 14.33 -5.17
CA LEU A 165 13.52 13.57 -6.42
C LEU A 165 14.10 14.41 -7.57
N ASP A 166 13.66 15.66 -7.73
CA ASP A 166 14.06 16.50 -8.86
C ASP A 166 15.41 17.18 -8.62
N ALA A 167 15.73 17.55 -7.36
CA ALA A 167 16.92 18.33 -7.04
C ALA A 167 17.96 17.59 -6.18
N GLY A 168 17.69 16.35 -5.77
CA GLY A 168 18.56 15.60 -4.85
C GLY A 168 18.72 16.28 -3.49
N LYS A 169 17.77 17.16 -3.10
CA LYS A 169 17.88 18.03 -1.94
C LYS A 169 16.84 17.69 -0.89
N ILE A 170 17.31 17.36 0.30
CA ILE A 170 16.48 17.28 1.50
C ILE A 170 16.08 18.70 1.91
N SER A 171 14.83 19.07 1.64
CA SER A 171 14.25 20.35 2.07
C SER A 171 13.90 20.31 3.56
N PRO A 172 13.82 21.47 4.24
CA PRO A 172 13.25 21.53 5.58
C PRO A 172 11.83 20.95 5.60
N PRO A 173 11.42 20.22 6.66
CA PRO A 173 10.08 19.66 6.77
C PRO A 173 9.03 20.78 6.80
N VAL A 174 7.92 20.58 6.10
CA VAL A 174 6.81 21.54 6.05
C VAL A 174 5.51 20.80 6.28
N LYS A 175 4.70 21.28 7.23
CA LYS A 175 3.40 20.69 7.57
C LYS A 175 2.36 20.96 6.49
N SER A 176 2.47 20.25 5.36
CA SER A 176 1.59 20.36 4.20
C SER A 176 1.21 18.98 3.68
N ASN A 177 0.11 18.43 4.19
CA ASN A 177 -0.40 17.13 3.76
C ASN A 177 -1.10 17.24 2.39
N THR A 178 -0.44 16.74 1.33
CA THR A 178 -0.99 16.68 -0.03
C THR A 178 -2.25 15.84 -0.11
N ILE A 179 -2.43 14.84 0.75
CA ILE A 179 -3.61 13.95 0.76
C ILE A 179 -4.81 14.58 1.48
N SER A 180 -4.62 15.69 2.19
CA SER A 180 -5.69 16.36 2.94
C SER A 180 -6.95 16.56 2.09
N ARG A 181 -8.12 16.13 2.61
CA ARG A 181 -9.44 16.19 1.95
C ARG A 181 -9.60 15.31 0.70
N MET A 182 -8.67 14.39 0.45
CA MET A 182 -8.88 13.33 -0.54
C MET A 182 -9.58 12.14 0.12
N ASN A 183 -10.36 11.42 -0.67
CA ASN A 183 -10.98 10.16 -0.28
C ASN A 183 -10.42 9.03 -1.14
N VAL A 184 -10.63 7.81 -0.67
CA VAL A 184 -10.38 6.54 -1.35
C VAL A 184 -11.63 5.66 -1.24
N LEU A 185 -11.69 4.62 -2.04
CA LEU A 185 -12.50 3.44 -1.73
C LEU A 185 -11.67 2.50 -0.86
N SER A 186 -12.29 1.94 0.17
CA SER A 186 -11.61 1.03 1.11
C SER A 186 -12.32 -0.30 1.21
N LEU A 187 -11.56 -1.38 1.30
CA LEU A 187 -12.00 -2.69 1.76
C LEU A 187 -11.39 -2.95 3.13
N VAL A 188 -12.21 -3.25 4.13
CA VAL A 188 -11.75 -3.56 5.48
C VAL A 188 -12.25 -4.93 5.90
N VAL A 189 -11.34 -5.82 6.26
CA VAL A 189 -11.63 -7.16 6.78
C VAL A 189 -11.06 -7.27 8.18
N GLU A 190 -11.87 -7.68 9.16
CA GLU A 190 -11.40 -8.08 10.48
C GLU A 190 -11.69 -9.57 10.73
N LEU A 191 -10.69 -10.32 11.18
CA LEU A 191 -10.82 -11.76 11.39
C LEU A 191 -9.83 -12.31 12.43
N ASP A 192 -10.11 -13.52 12.91
CA ASP A 192 -9.15 -14.33 13.69
C ASP A 192 -8.27 -15.14 12.73
N LEU A 193 -6.97 -14.83 12.70
CA LEU A 193 -5.99 -15.51 11.87
C LEU A 193 -5.78 -16.97 12.28
N ASN A 194 -5.96 -17.32 13.56
CA ASN A 194 -5.86 -18.71 13.98
C ASN A 194 -6.99 -19.56 13.39
N ALA A 195 -8.20 -19.00 13.36
CA ALA A 195 -9.35 -19.64 12.75
C ALA A 195 -9.23 -19.69 11.21
N LEU A 196 -8.64 -18.67 10.57
CA LEU A 196 -8.33 -18.69 9.13
C LEU A 196 -7.38 -19.85 8.76
N PHE A 197 -6.32 -20.02 9.55
CA PHE A 197 -5.31 -21.05 9.31
C PHE A 197 -5.66 -22.42 9.90
N GLY A 198 -6.65 -22.51 10.80
CA GLY A 198 -7.03 -23.73 11.52
C GLY A 198 -5.99 -24.16 12.57
N LYS A 199 -5.06 -23.27 12.92
CA LYS A 199 -3.94 -23.51 13.86
C LYS A 199 -3.41 -22.17 14.38
N LYS A 200 -2.54 -22.19 15.38
CA LYS A 200 -1.87 -20.98 15.87
C LYS A 200 -1.03 -20.35 14.75
N ALA A 201 -1.39 -19.14 14.33
CA ALA A 201 -0.67 -18.39 13.32
C ALA A 201 0.60 -17.75 13.93
N GLY A 202 1.72 -17.90 13.22
CA GLY A 202 3.02 -17.36 13.61
C GLY A 202 3.38 -16.10 12.81
N LEU A 203 4.56 -16.13 12.18
CA LEU A 203 4.98 -15.10 11.24
C LEU A 203 4.26 -15.32 9.90
N LEU A 204 3.66 -14.25 9.36
CA LEU A 204 2.92 -14.26 8.11
C LEU A 204 3.43 -13.14 7.20
N ALA A 205 3.45 -13.42 5.90
CA ALA A 205 3.64 -12.44 4.83
C ALA A 205 2.30 -12.14 4.16
N LEU A 206 1.96 -10.86 4.07
CA LEU A 206 0.68 -10.37 3.59
C LEU A 206 0.86 -9.44 2.40
N ALA A 207 0.05 -9.63 1.38
CA ALA A 207 -0.05 -8.72 0.24
C ALA A 207 -1.51 -8.66 -0.23
N ALA A 208 -1.80 -7.70 -1.11
CA ALA A 208 -3.07 -7.60 -1.79
C ALA A 208 -2.88 -7.54 -3.31
N ARG A 209 -3.94 -7.87 -4.05
CA ARG A 209 -3.99 -7.73 -5.50
C ARG A 209 -5.40 -7.47 -6.00
N CYS A 210 -5.49 -6.94 -7.21
CA CYS A 210 -6.73 -6.91 -7.98
C CYS A 210 -6.58 -7.67 -9.30
N VAL A 211 -7.62 -8.41 -9.67
CA VAL A 211 -7.66 -9.27 -10.84
C VAL A 211 -8.91 -8.93 -11.64
N SER A 212 -8.72 -8.52 -12.90
CA SER A 212 -9.83 -8.44 -13.84
C SER A 212 -10.31 -9.84 -14.23
N VAL A 213 -11.62 -9.98 -14.35
CA VAL A 213 -12.30 -11.20 -14.76
C VAL A 213 -13.14 -10.90 -15.99
N ASP A 214 -12.82 -11.55 -17.10
CA ASP A 214 -13.67 -11.55 -18.28
C ASP A 214 -14.82 -12.53 -18.05
N GLU A 215 -16.04 -12.02 -17.94
CA GLU A 215 -17.23 -12.80 -17.60
C GLU A 215 -17.62 -13.80 -18.71
N THR A 216 -17.17 -13.60 -19.95
CA THR A 216 -17.51 -14.47 -21.09
C THR A 216 -16.55 -15.65 -21.23
N SER A 217 -15.24 -15.35 -21.17
CA SER A 217 -14.17 -16.35 -21.34
C SER A 217 -13.70 -16.96 -20.02
N GLY A 218 -14.03 -16.33 -18.88
CA GLY A 218 -13.46 -16.67 -17.57
C GLY A 218 -12.00 -16.28 -17.41
N GLN A 219 -11.40 -15.57 -18.38
CA GLN A 219 -10.00 -15.19 -18.33
C GLN A 219 -9.75 -14.25 -17.15
N ARG A 220 -8.67 -14.52 -16.40
CA ARG A 220 -8.23 -13.75 -15.24
C ARG A 220 -6.92 -13.06 -15.55
N ARG A 221 -6.84 -11.75 -15.29
CA ARG A 221 -5.61 -10.98 -15.45
C ARG A 221 -5.38 -10.10 -14.23
N GLN A 222 -4.26 -10.31 -13.54
CA GLN A 222 -3.82 -9.39 -12.49
C GLN A 222 -3.55 -8.03 -13.11
N MET A 223 -4.16 -7.01 -12.53
CA MET A 223 -4.06 -5.63 -12.99
C MET A 223 -3.08 -4.87 -12.09
N ASP A 224 -3.17 -5.15 -10.79
CA ASP A 224 -2.38 -4.47 -9.77
C ASP A 224 -2.12 -5.36 -8.55
N ARG A 225 -1.10 -5.03 -7.76
CA ARG A 225 -0.77 -5.63 -6.47
C ARG A 225 -0.04 -4.66 -5.57
N ILE A 226 -0.16 -4.88 -4.27
CA ILE A 226 0.51 -4.08 -3.27
C ILE A 226 0.90 -4.95 -2.08
N GLY A 227 2.17 -4.91 -1.69
CA GLY A 227 2.63 -5.41 -0.42
C GLY A 227 2.95 -4.27 0.52
N ARG A 228 3.90 -3.44 0.13
CA ARG A 228 4.34 -2.24 0.84
C ARG A 228 3.98 -1.00 0.00
N PRO A 229 3.61 0.10 0.65
CA PRO A 229 3.33 1.35 -0.06
C PRO A 229 4.57 1.85 -0.82
N GLU A 230 4.33 2.54 -1.93
CA GLU A 230 5.33 3.30 -2.70
C GLU A 230 6.49 2.47 -3.29
N VAL A 231 6.33 1.15 -3.39
CA VAL A 231 7.33 0.32 -4.07
C VAL A 231 7.42 0.69 -5.55
N THR A 232 6.31 0.98 -6.20
CA THR A 232 6.33 1.34 -7.61
C THR A 232 6.79 2.79 -7.83
N ASN A 233 6.34 3.71 -6.97
CA ASN A 233 6.42 5.16 -7.18
C ASN A 233 7.62 5.86 -6.52
N ILE A 234 8.13 5.35 -5.40
CA ILE A 234 9.35 5.90 -4.76
C ILE A 234 10.55 4.99 -5.04
N ILE A 235 10.36 3.68 -5.04
CA ILE A 235 11.47 2.71 -5.11
C ILE A 235 11.77 2.27 -6.55
N LEU A 236 10.75 2.00 -7.36
CA LEU A 236 10.88 1.50 -8.74
C LEU A 236 10.65 2.60 -9.80
N HIS A 237 10.59 3.88 -9.40
CA HIS A 237 10.38 4.98 -10.32
C HIS A 237 11.44 5.01 -11.43
N GLY A 238 11.02 5.35 -12.65
CA GLY A 238 11.90 5.53 -13.80
C GLY A 238 12.07 7.00 -14.15
N HIS A 239 13.16 7.30 -14.87
CA HIS A 239 13.37 8.63 -15.45
C HIS A 239 12.86 8.71 -16.89
N LYS A 240 12.74 9.94 -17.41
CA LYS A 240 12.34 10.18 -18.80
C LYS A 240 13.24 9.42 -19.77
N GLY A 241 12.63 8.63 -20.65
CA GLY A 241 13.33 7.84 -21.67
C GLY A 241 13.73 6.43 -21.20
N GLU A 242 13.55 6.11 -19.92
CA GLU A 242 13.73 4.73 -19.46
C GLU A 242 12.46 3.89 -19.70
N PRO A 243 12.58 2.54 -19.77
CA PRO A 243 11.41 1.67 -19.86
C PRO A 243 10.47 1.81 -18.65
N GLU A 244 9.17 1.80 -18.88
CA GLU A 244 8.16 1.69 -17.82
C GLU A 244 8.11 0.24 -17.33
N LEU A 245 8.47 0.04 -16.06
CA LEU A 245 8.62 -1.28 -15.45
C LEU A 245 7.47 -1.62 -14.49
N ARG A 246 6.75 -0.61 -14.00
CA ARG A 246 5.78 -0.75 -12.90
C ARG A 246 4.54 -1.56 -13.33
N ASP A 247 4.00 -1.32 -14.52
CA ASP A 247 2.93 -2.14 -15.13
C ASP A 247 3.28 -3.64 -15.28
N ALA A 248 4.55 -3.96 -15.49
CA ALA A 248 5.02 -5.34 -15.50
C ALA A 248 5.19 -5.88 -14.08
N TYR A 249 5.75 -5.07 -13.18
CA TYR A 249 5.91 -5.38 -11.77
C TYR A 249 4.56 -5.74 -11.12
N ASN A 250 3.52 -5.00 -11.44
CA ASN A 250 2.15 -5.19 -10.95
C ASN A 250 1.47 -6.45 -11.45
N ARG A 251 1.98 -7.05 -12.53
CA ARG A 251 1.52 -8.35 -13.05
C ARG A 251 2.23 -9.54 -12.40
N GLU A 252 3.33 -9.30 -11.70
CA GLU A 252 4.08 -10.33 -10.99
C GLU A 252 3.37 -10.75 -9.70
N SER A 253 3.76 -11.90 -9.16
CA SER A 253 3.41 -12.25 -7.78
C SER A 253 4.04 -11.25 -6.80
N PRO A 254 3.34 -10.81 -5.73
CA PRO A 254 3.95 -10.00 -4.66
C PRO A 254 5.04 -10.76 -3.89
N PHE A 255 4.99 -12.09 -3.95
CA PHE A 255 6.04 -12.98 -3.45
C PHE A 255 7.08 -13.23 -4.54
N PRO A 256 8.34 -13.57 -4.21
CA PRO A 256 9.52 -13.35 -5.04
C PRO A 256 9.29 -13.49 -6.54
N PRO A 257 9.44 -12.40 -7.32
CA PRO A 257 9.19 -12.40 -8.76
C PRO A 257 10.18 -13.31 -9.48
N ARG A 258 9.83 -13.75 -10.69
CA ARG A 258 10.63 -14.75 -11.44
C ARG A 258 10.85 -14.31 -12.87
N GLY A 259 11.90 -14.85 -13.49
CA GLY A 259 12.18 -14.64 -14.91
C GLY A 259 13.14 -13.49 -15.19
N LYS A 260 13.31 -13.16 -16.48
CA LYS A 260 14.38 -12.26 -16.95
C LYS A 260 14.17 -10.80 -16.53
N ILE A 261 12.93 -10.35 -16.35
CA ILE A 261 12.60 -8.97 -16.01
C ILE A 261 13.02 -8.58 -14.58
N VAL A 262 13.22 -9.57 -13.70
CA VAL A 262 13.66 -9.37 -12.30
C VAL A 262 14.99 -8.62 -12.22
N ALA A 263 15.91 -8.87 -13.16
CA ALA A 263 17.18 -8.16 -13.22
C ALA A 263 16.97 -6.65 -13.42
N ALA A 264 16.06 -6.26 -14.32
CA ALA A 264 15.74 -4.86 -14.59
C ALA A 264 15.11 -4.16 -13.37
N TYR A 265 14.21 -4.84 -12.65
CA TYR A 265 13.66 -4.30 -11.39
C TYR A 265 14.77 -4.07 -10.38
N ARG A 266 15.61 -5.08 -10.15
CA ARG A 266 16.69 -5.03 -9.17
C ARG A 266 17.71 -3.93 -9.49
N GLU A 267 18.11 -3.81 -10.75
CA GLU A 267 19.04 -2.77 -11.20
C GLU A 267 18.47 -1.37 -10.99
N ARG A 268 17.18 -1.15 -11.30
CA ARG A 268 16.53 0.14 -11.04
C ARG A 268 16.42 0.44 -9.55
N MET A 269 15.99 -0.51 -8.74
CA MET A 269 15.90 -0.32 -7.28
C MET A 269 17.26 0.02 -6.67
N ILE A 270 18.34 -0.71 -7.03
CA ILE A 270 19.69 -0.44 -6.53
C ILE A 270 20.17 0.96 -6.92
N ARG A 271 19.92 1.37 -8.17
CA ARG A 271 20.25 2.72 -8.64
C ARG A 271 19.50 3.79 -7.84
N ASN A 272 18.19 3.62 -7.66
CA ASN A 272 17.37 4.56 -6.90
C ASN A 272 17.80 4.62 -5.43
N PHE A 273 18.15 3.49 -4.81
CA PHE A 273 18.70 3.48 -3.45
C PHE A 273 20.05 4.18 -3.35
N ALA A 274 20.94 4.04 -4.34
CA ALA A 274 22.20 4.78 -4.35
C ALA A 274 21.98 6.30 -4.47
N PHE A 275 20.92 6.74 -5.17
CA PHE A 275 20.52 8.14 -5.20
C PHE A 275 20.04 8.62 -3.83
N TYR A 276 19.14 7.88 -3.17
CA TYR A 276 18.66 8.26 -1.83
C TYR A 276 19.77 8.28 -0.79
N ASP A 277 20.61 7.25 -0.76
CA ASP A 277 21.78 7.14 0.13
C ASP A 277 22.63 8.42 0.09
N MET A 278 22.92 8.93 -1.10
CA MET A 278 23.74 10.14 -1.27
C MET A 278 22.99 11.47 -1.05
N SER A 279 21.69 11.46 -0.75
CA SER A 279 20.87 12.69 -0.70
C SER A 279 21.20 13.61 0.48
N ASP A 280 21.86 13.09 1.53
CA ASP A 280 22.37 13.90 2.64
C ASP A 280 23.90 14.18 2.52
N GLY A 281 24.51 13.76 1.41
CA GLY A 281 25.93 13.90 1.13
C GLY A 281 26.83 12.83 1.76
N LYS A 282 26.25 11.79 2.38
CA LYS A 282 27.00 10.66 2.97
C LYS A 282 26.65 9.37 2.24
N ALA A 283 27.52 8.37 2.39
CA ALA A 283 27.26 7.01 1.92
C ALA A 283 27.16 6.10 3.16
N ASP A 284 25.94 5.73 3.51
CA ASP A 284 25.62 4.83 4.63
C ASP A 284 25.50 3.37 4.19
N TRP A 285 25.36 3.14 2.88
CA TRP A 285 25.17 1.82 2.31
C TRP A 285 26.38 1.31 1.50
N SER A 286 26.75 0.05 1.73
CA SER A 286 27.59 -0.71 0.79
C SER A 286 26.78 -1.28 -0.37
N ASP A 287 27.46 -1.64 -1.47
CA ASP A 287 26.81 -2.30 -2.62
C ASP A 287 26.08 -3.59 -2.23
N GLU A 288 26.69 -4.39 -1.34
CA GLU A 288 26.08 -5.63 -0.86
C GLU A 288 24.79 -5.36 -0.06
N GLN A 289 24.78 -4.30 0.76
CA GLN A 289 23.62 -3.92 1.54
C GLN A 289 22.51 -3.38 0.64
N ARG A 290 22.80 -2.50 -0.34
CA ARG A 290 21.81 -2.05 -1.34
C ARG A 290 21.23 -3.23 -2.12
N ALA A 291 22.09 -4.15 -2.55
CA ALA A 291 21.72 -5.39 -3.23
C ALA A 291 20.78 -6.28 -2.39
N THR A 292 20.99 -6.33 -1.08
CA THR A 292 20.19 -7.11 -0.14
C THR A 292 18.84 -6.42 0.12
N TYR A 293 18.85 -5.10 0.31
CA TYR A 293 17.62 -4.32 0.49
C TYR A 293 16.73 -4.35 -0.75
N ALA A 294 17.30 -4.25 -1.96
CA ALA A 294 16.54 -4.44 -3.21
C ALA A 294 15.89 -5.82 -3.32
N ARG A 295 16.56 -6.87 -2.83
CA ARG A 295 15.96 -8.21 -2.78
C ARG A 295 14.77 -8.25 -1.83
N LEU A 296 14.88 -7.60 -0.68
CA LEU A 296 13.79 -7.51 0.30
C LEU A 296 12.60 -6.71 -0.23
N MET A 297 12.84 -5.60 -0.94
CA MET A 297 11.76 -4.78 -1.50
C MET A 297 11.10 -5.40 -2.74
N MET A 298 11.79 -6.27 -3.48
CA MET A 298 11.15 -7.10 -4.52
C MET A 298 10.23 -8.18 -3.93
N ASP A 299 10.49 -8.61 -2.71
CA ASP A 299 9.65 -9.46 -1.89
C ASP A 299 8.54 -8.60 -1.25
N ASP A 300 7.65 -8.10 -2.09
CA ASP A 300 6.68 -7.05 -1.78
C ASP A 300 5.47 -7.59 -1.00
N TYR A 301 5.64 -7.66 0.32
CA TYR A 301 4.61 -8.06 1.28
C TYR A 301 4.89 -7.42 2.64
N LEU A 302 3.86 -7.14 3.44
CA LEU A 302 4.04 -6.82 4.86
C LEU A 302 4.34 -8.08 5.67
N LEU A 303 5.21 -7.98 6.66
CA LEU A 303 5.40 -9.03 7.67
C LEU A 303 4.64 -8.70 8.94
N ILE A 304 3.88 -9.67 9.44
CA ILE A 304 3.26 -9.62 10.77
C ILE A 304 3.62 -10.85 11.58
N ASN A 305 3.68 -10.71 12.90
CA ASN A 305 3.77 -11.81 13.83
C ASN A 305 2.44 -11.95 14.60
N ALA A 306 1.56 -12.80 14.10
CA ALA A 306 0.22 -13.02 14.65
C ALA A 306 0.22 -13.63 16.06
N SER A 307 1.35 -14.19 16.50
CA SER A 307 1.52 -14.73 17.86
C SER A 307 1.82 -13.66 18.92
N LYS A 308 2.12 -12.42 18.52
CA LYS A 308 2.51 -11.35 19.44
C LYS A 308 1.28 -10.57 19.96
N PRO A 309 1.34 -10.07 21.21
CA PRO A 309 0.19 -9.43 21.84
C PRO A 309 -0.37 -8.23 21.07
N SER A 310 -1.68 -8.06 21.19
CA SER A 310 -2.43 -6.98 20.56
C SER A 310 -2.30 -5.61 21.28
N SER A 311 -1.50 -5.47 22.34
CA SER A 311 -1.36 -4.20 23.08
C SER A 311 -0.44 -3.17 22.38
N SER A 312 -0.92 -1.93 22.30
CA SER A 312 -0.27 -0.76 21.68
C SER A 312 1.08 -0.34 22.30
N ALA A 313 1.34 -0.70 23.55
CA ALA A 313 2.52 -0.22 24.31
C ALA A 313 3.88 -0.81 23.88
N GLN A 314 3.94 -1.76 22.93
CA GLN A 314 5.17 -2.50 22.58
C GLN A 314 5.39 -2.73 21.08
N ARG A 315 4.98 -1.82 20.20
CA ARG A 315 5.18 -2.03 18.76
C ARG A 315 6.18 -1.07 18.14
N ARG A 316 7.32 -1.62 17.75
CA ARG A 316 7.94 -1.19 16.50
C ARG A 316 6.95 -1.62 15.40
N GLY A 317 6.35 -0.64 14.72
CA GLY A 317 5.26 -0.81 13.74
C GLY A 317 5.78 -1.25 12.37
N TYR A 318 5.40 -0.51 11.32
CA TYR A 318 5.90 -0.67 9.96
C TYR A 318 7.40 -0.96 9.87
N PHE A 319 7.75 -1.91 9.00
CA PHE A 319 9.11 -2.25 8.58
C PHE A 319 10.08 -2.74 9.70
N SER A 320 9.56 -2.97 10.90
CA SER A 320 10.35 -3.36 12.07
C SER A 320 10.92 -4.78 11.98
N ILE A 321 10.14 -5.74 11.47
CA ILE A 321 10.60 -7.13 11.29
C ILE A 321 11.67 -7.18 10.20
N GLU A 322 11.42 -6.49 9.08
CA GLU A 322 12.33 -6.41 7.95
C GLU A 322 13.69 -5.82 8.34
N THR A 323 13.70 -4.70 9.05
CA THR A 323 14.94 -4.06 9.52
C THR A 323 15.72 -4.93 10.51
N ASP A 324 15.04 -5.59 11.46
CA ASP A 324 15.68 -6.55 12.35
C ASP A 324 16.33 -7.70 11.53
N VAL A 325 15.61 -8.28 10.57
CA VAL A 325 16.13 -9.36 9.70
C VAL A 325 17.34 -8.90 8.89
N LEU A 326 17.31 -7.70 8.31
CA LEU A 326 18.43 -7.11 7.55
C LEU A 326 19.68 -6.92 8.43
N ASN A 327 19.50 -6.72 9.74
CA ASN A 327 20.58 -6.59 10.72
C ASN A 327 20.96 -7.92 11.39
N GLY A 328 20.44 -9.06 10.92
CA GLY A 328 20.72 -10.38 11.49
C GLY A 328 20.06 -10.64 12.84
N ILE A 329 19.09 -9.80 13.23
CA ILE A 329 18.36 -9.88 14.49
C ILE A 329 17.08 -10.69 14.29
N ARG A 330 16.86 -11.71 15.12
CA ARG A 330 15.59 -12.44 15.12
C ARG A 330 14.51 -11.58 15.78
N SER A 331 13.66 -10.97 14.96
CA SER A 331 12.69 -9.99 15.43
C SER A 331 11.69 -10.56 16.44
N THR A 332 11.36 -9.73 17.43
CA THR A 332 10.26 -9.98 18.38
C THR A 332 9.07 -9.03 18.16
N ALA A 333 9.17 -8.14 17.17
CA ALA A 333 8.14 -7.17 16.84
C ALA A 333 6.87 -7.85 16.31
N ALA A 334 5.75 -7.14 16.44
CA ALA A 334 4.48 -7.55 15.85
C ALA A 334 4.44 -7.30 14.33
N GLY A 335 5.23 -6.35 13.82
CA GLY A 335 5.22 -5.95 12.42
C GLY A 335 3.87 -5.34 12.00
N GLY A 336 3.60 -5.41 10.70
CA GLY A 336 2.40 -4.85 10.08
C GLY A 336 2.54 -3.38 9.76
N ARG A 337 1.41 -2.73 9.51
CA ARG A 337 1.33 -1.28 9.30
C ARG A 337 0.01 -0.76 9.83
N THR A 338 0.06 0.22 10.71
CA THR A 338 -1.13 0.89 11.24
C THR A 338 -1.52 2.09 10.35
N LEU A 339 -2.76 2.56 10.46
CA LEU A 339 -3.26 3.73 9.74
C LEU A 339 -2.54 5.03 10.10
N THR A 340 -1.80 5.05 11.21
CA THR A 340 -1.06 6.20 11.73
C THR A 340 0.46 6.03 11.62
N ASP A 341 0.94 4.93 11.05
CA ASP A 341 2.38 4.71 10.88
C ASP A 341 2.92 5.70 9.84
N ASP A 342 3.86 6.54 10.29
CA ASP A 342 4.58 7.49 9.45
C ASP A 342 5.60 6.78 8.57
N PHE A 343 5.07 6.10 7.55
CA PHE A 343 5.90 5.24 6.72
C PHE A 343 6.79 6.04 5.77
N MET A 344 6.39 7.25 5.35
CA MET A 344 7.20 8.09 4.44
C MET A 344 8.50 8.49 5.14
N ASP A 345 8.41 9.00 6.36
CA ASP A 345 9.57 9.36 7.17
C ASP A 345 10.45 8.12 7.45
N GLN A 346 9.84 6.98 7.79
CA GLN A 346 10.57 5.73 8.00
C GLN A 346 11.29 5.24 6.73
N LEU A 347 10.61 5.32 5.58
CA LEU A 347 11.14 4.89 4.29
C LEU A 347 12.31 5.79 3.87
N TYR A 348 12.15 7.10 3.92
CA TYR A 348 13.21 8.05 3.58
C TYR A 348 14.38 7.97 4.55
N THR A 349 14.13 7.92 5.85
CA THR A 349 15.19 7.76 6.86
C THR A 349 16.03 6.51 6.55
N TYR A 350 15.38 5.37 6.31
CA TYR A 350 16.11 4.15 6.03
C TYR A 350 16.88 4.19 4.69
N MET A 351 16.27 4.70 3.62
CA MET A 351 16.93 4.77 2.32
C MET A 351 18.09 5.78 2.28
N ILE A 352 17.98 6.89 3.02
CA ILE A 352 18.97 7.97 3.01
C ILE A 352 20.11 7.66 3.97
N ASN A 353 19.81 7.35 5.24
CA ASN A 353 20.85 7.23 6.27
C ASN A 353 20.85 5.88 7.00
N ARG A 354 20.07 4.89 6.53
CA ARG A 354 20.01 3.54 7.13
C ARG A 354 19.59 3.56 8.61
N ASN A 355 18.82 4.56 9.02
CA ASN A 355 18.48 4.86 10.42
C ASN A 355 19.69 5.29 11.28
N HIS A 356 20.74 5.82 10.67
CA HIS A 356 21.85 6.46 11.36
C HIS A 356 21.61 7.98 11.45
N GLY A 357 21.81 8.56 12.63
CA GLY A 357 21.65 10.00 12.83
C GLY A 357 20.19 10.44 12.93
N SER A 358 19.88 11.61 12.40
CA SER A 358 18.56 12.25 12.55
C SER A 358 17.53 11.62 11.61
N PRO A 359 16.27 11.46 12.05
CA PRO A 359 15.17 11.11 11.16
C PRO A 359 15.04 12.11 10.00
N ILE A 360 14.77 11.59 8.80
CA ILE A 360 14.42 12.39 7.63
C ILE A 360 12.89 12.40 7.54
N GLY A 361 12.31 13.60 7.54
CA GLY A 361 10.87 13.74 7.47
C GLY A 361 10.38 14.86 6.58
N ASP A 362 9.17 14.68 6.08
CA ASP A 362 8.53 15.61 5.15
C ASP A 362 7.69 16.71 5.87
N GLY A 363 7.49 16.53 7.18
CA GLY A 363 6.76 17.42 8.09
C GLY A 363 5.29 17.06 8.29
N VAL A 364 4.83 15.93 7.75
CA VAL A 364 3.46 15.42 7.87
C VAL A 364 3.47 14.07 8.58
N ASN A 365 3.02 14.07 9.85
CA ASN A 365 3.21 12.90 10.72
C ASN A 365 1.88 12.25 11.14
N ALA A 366 0.79 12.57 10.45
CA ALA A 366 -0.52 12.03 10.75
C ALA A 366 -1.51 12.17 9.58
N PRO A 367 -2.52 11.28 9.49
CA PRO A 367 -3.65 11.43 8.59
C PRO A 367 -4.35 12.78 8.79
N CYS A 368 -4.97 13.31 7.73
CA CYS A 368 -5.68 14.58 7.81
C CYS A 368 -6.89 14.55 8.75
N ARG A 369 -7.53 13.39 8.89
CA ARG A 369 -8.65 13.14 9.80
C ARG A 369 -8.24 12.04 10.77
N ALA A 370 -8.59 12.21 12.04
CA ALA A 370 -8.31 11.20 13.06
C ALA A 370 -8.98 9.87 12.68
N VAL A 371 -8.21 8.78 12.80
CA VAL A 371 -8.72 7.41 12.63
C VAL A 371 -9.62 7.02 13.80
N SER A 372 -10.40 5.96 13.63
CA SER A 372 -11.32 5.46 14.65
C SER A 372 -10.78 4.21 15.32
N ASP A 373 -11.09 4.02 16.60
CA ASP A 373 -10.87 2.74 17.32
C ASP A 373 -12.04 1.77 17.13
N THR A 374 -13.08 2.14 16.38
CA THR A 374 -14.21 1.28 16.05
C THR A 374 -14.18 0.89 14.58
N PHE A 375 -14.56 -0.35 14.27
CA PHE A 375 -14.68 -0.84 12.89
C PHE A 375 -15.55 0.12 12.05
N PRO A 376 -15.10 0.55 10.85
CA PRO A 376 -13.98 0.03 10.05
C PRO A 376 -12.63 0.74 10.26
N TYR A 377 -12.45 1.44 11.38
CA TYR A 377 -11.20 2.10 11.84
C TYR A 377 -10.75 3.32 11.03
N LEU A 378 -11.30 3.52 9.84
CA LEU A 378 -11.06 4.65 8.97
C LEU A 378 -12.00 5.81 9.28
N ALA A 379 -11.55 7.04 9.04
CA ALA A 379 -12.38 8.22 9.15
C ALA A 379 -13.45 8.27 8.04
N GLU A 380 -14.63 8.80 8.37
CA GLU A 380 -15.67 9.10 7.38
C GLU A 380 -15.14 10.01 6.26
N PRO A 381 -15.66 9.86 5.01
CA PRO A 381 -15.17 10.60 3.85
C PRO A 381 -15.35 12.11 4.03
N ASP A 382 -14.45 12.87 3.41
CA ASP A 382 -14.61 14.31 3.24
C ASP A 382 -15.78 14.57 2.31
N THR A 383 -16.73 15.42 2.73
CA THR A 383 -17.93 15.81 1.96
C THR A 383 -17.92 17.30 1.60
N SER A 384 -16.80 17.99 1.83
CA SER A 384 -16.67 19.42 1.61
C SER A 384 -16.56 19.77 0.12
N LEU A 385 -16.97 21.00 -0.23
CA LEU A 385 -16.80 21.52 -1.58
C LEU A 385 -15.32 21.56 -2.01
N LEU A 386 -14.41 21.83 -1.07
CA LEU A 386 -12.97 21.86 -1.31
C LEU A 386 -12.43 20.46 -1.61
N GLY A 387 -12.88 19.44 -0.87
CA GLY A 387 -12.55 18.03 -1.17
C GLY A 387 -13.05 17.62 -2.55
N TRP A 388 -14.30 17.95 -2.89
CA TRP A 388 -14.87 17.69 -4.22
C TRP A 388 -14.08 18.37 -5.36
N MET A 389 -13.78 19.67 -5.23
CA MET A 389 -13.00 20.40 -6.24
C MET A 389 -11.61 19.77 -6.40
N LYS A 390 -10.96 19.42 -5.29
CA LYS A 390 -9.65 18.77 -5.30
C LYS A 390 -9.71 17.42 -6.02
N ALA A 391 -10.71 16.60 -5.75
CA ALA A 391 -10.91 15.32 -6.43
C ALA A 391 -11.13 15.50 -7.94
N LYS A 392 -11.98 16.45 -8.36
CA LYS A 392 -12.24 16.73 -9.79
C LYS A 392 -10.99 17.24 -10.50
N VAL A 393 -10.27 18.21 -9.92
CA VAL A 393 -9.03 18.75 -10.50
C VAL A 393 -7.95 17.68 -10.58
N GLY A 394 -7.77 16.89 -9.51
CA GLY A 394 -6.78 15.80 -9.48
C GLY A 394 -7.04 14.78 -10.58
N ARG A 395 -8.28 14.28 -10.73
CA ARG A 395 -8.63 13.32 -11.79
C ARG A 395 -8.43 13.85 -13.20
N LEU A 396 -8.71 15.14 -13.43
CA LEU A 396 -8.46 15.79 -14.71
C LEU A 396 -6.95 15.88 -15.00
N ALA A 397 -6.14 16.19 -13.99
CA ALA A 397 -4.68 16.30 -14.12
C ALA A 397 -4.01 14.94 -14.35
N THR A 398 -4.53 13.87 -13.73
CA THR A 398 -3.97 12.52 -13.82
C THR A 398 -4.50 11.71 -14.99
N GLY A 399 -5.61 12.13 -15.60
CA GLY A 399 -6.32 11.35 -16.61
C GLY A 399 -7.09 10.15 -16.04
N SER A 400 -7.14 10.02 -14.71
CA SER A 400 -7.94 8.99 -14.02
C SER A 400 -9.42 9.28 -14.27
N ARG A 401 -10.10 8.36 -14.96
CA ARG A 401 -11.55 8.44 -15.23
C ARG A 401 -12.34 7.64 -14.21
#